data_AF-A0A8G1ZHU3-F1
#
_entry.id   AF-A0A8G1ZHU3-F1
#
_cell.length_a   1.000
_cell.length_b   1.000
_cell.length_c   1.000
_cell.angle_alpha   90.00
_cell.angle_beta   90.00
_cell.angle_gamma   90.00
#
_symmetry.space_group_name_H-M   'P 1'
#
loop_
_entity.id
_entity.type
_entity.pdbx_description
1 polymer ?
#
loop_
_entity_poly.entity_id
_entity_poly.type
_entity_poly.pdbx_seq_one_letter_code
_entity_poly.pdbx_strand_id
1 'polypeptide(L)' 'MTNIVNLRQARKVKARTDKAQAAQENRARFGRTKEQRLADTQEEQRRAALLDGARRESEEG' A
#
# COMPACT_ATOMS: atom_id res chain seq x y z
N MET A 1 4.24 1.20 -47.44
CA MET A 1 4.48 0.28 -46.30
C MET A 1 3.68 0.82 -45.13
N THR A 2 2.55 0.19 -44.78
CA THR A 2 1.63 0.69 -43.75
C THR A 2 2.00 0.08 -42.40
N ASN A 3 2.49 0.90 -41.48
CA ASN A 3 2.79 0.48 -40.11
C ASN A 3 1.48 0.33 -39.34
N ILE A 4 0.95 -0.89 -39.28
CA ILE A 4 -0.23 -1.22 -38.47
C ILE A 4 0.20 -1.19 -37.00
N VAL A 5 -0.11 -0.10 -36.30
CA VAL A 5 0.18 0.02 -34.87
C VAL A 5 -0.94 -0.62 -34.07
N ASN A 6 -0.60 -1.60 -33.22
CA ASN A 6 -1.56 -2.22 -32.33
C ASN A 6 -1.89 -1.30 -31.14
N LEU A 7 -3.02 -0.62 -31.22
CA LEU A 7 -3.49 0.31 -30.18
C LEU A 7 -3.74 -0.37 -28.82
N ARG A 8 -4.05 -1.68 -28.78
CA ARG A 8 -4.22 -2.41 -27.50
C ARG A 8 -2.90 -2.53 -26.77
N GLN A 9 -1.82 -2.85 -27.49
CA GLN A 9 -0.48 -2.93 -26.91
C GLN A 9 0.00 -1.56 -26.45
N ALA A 10 -0.18 -0.52 -27.27
CA ALA A 10 0.16 0.86 -26.91
C ALA A 10 -0.56 1.31 -25.63
N ARG A 11 -1.87 1.07 -25.51
CA ARG A 11 -2.65 1.34 -24.29
C ARG A 11 -2.15 0.55 -23.08
N LYS A 12 -1.81 -0.73 -23.25
CA LYS A 12 -1.28 -1.58 -22.17
C LYS A 12 0.08 -1.11 -21.67
N VAL A 13 0.92 -0.57 -22.56
CA VAL A 13 2.21 0.02 -22.18
C VAL A 13 1.98 1.31 -21.40
N LYS A 14 1.14 2.22 -21.91
CA LYS A 14 0.77 3.46 -21.22
C LYS A 14 0.20 3.19 -19.81
N ALA A 15 -0.73 2.25 -19.68
CA ALA A 15 -1.29 1.89 -18.38
C ALA A 15 -0.23 1.34 -17.40
N ARG A 16 0.83 0.68 -17.90
CA ARG A 16 1.93 0.21 -17.06
C ARG A 16 2.86 1.36 -16.64
N THR A 17 3.16 2.28 -17.54
CA THR A 17 3.99 3.46 -17.23
C THR A 17 3.30 4.37 -16.22
N ASP A 18 2.00 4.63 -16.40
CA ASP A 18 1.22 5.51 -15.53
C ASP A 18 1.14 4.92 -14.10
N LYS A 19 0.98 3.59 -13.98
CA LYS A 19 1.03 2.89 -12.68
C LYS A 19 2.39 2.99 -12.01
N ALA A 20 3.48 2.87 -12.76
CA ALA A 20 4.83 2.99 -12.22
C ALA A 20 5.12 4.41 -11.71
N GLN A 21 4.70 5.43 -12.47
CA GLN A 21 4.80 6.84 -12.07
C GLN A 21 4.00 7.13 -10.80
N ALA A 22 2.73 6.70 -10.74
CA ALA A 22 1.91 6.85 -9.54
C ALA A 22 2.55 6.15 -8.32
N ALA A 23 3.15 4.96 -8.50
CA ALA A 23 3.88 4.28 -7.44
C ALA A 23 5.11 5.08 -6.97
N GLN A 24 5.87 5.69 -7.89
CA GLN A 24 6.99 6.56 -7.55
C GLN A 24 6.55 7.83 -6.83
N GLU A 25 5.49 8.49 -7.31
CA GLU A 25 4.90 9.65 -6.65
C GLU A 25 4.42 9.30 -5.25
N ASN A 26 3.77 8.15 -5.06
CA ASN A 26 3.32 7.72 -3.74
C ASN A 26 4.50 7.43 -2.80
N ARG A 27 5.61 6.86 -3.28
CA ARG A 27 6.84 6.69 -2.49
C ARG A 27 7.43 8.04 -2.08
N ALA A 28 7.47 9.02 -3.00
CA ALA A 28 8.01 10.34 -2.72
C ALA A 28 7.12 11.16 -1.79
N ARG A 29 5.79 11.17 -2.01
CA ARG A 29 4.83 11.96 -1.23
C ARG A 29 4.61 11.40 0.18
N PHE A 30 4.51 10.09 0.31
CA PHE A 30 4.12 9.47 1.57
C PHE A 30 5.26 8.78 2.29
N GLY A 31 6.44 8.64 1.67
CA GLY A 31 7.62 7.97 2.23
C GLY A 31 7.44 6.46 2.48
N ARG A 32 6.19 5.97 2.43
CA ARG A 32 5.79 4.60 2.73
C ARG A 32 4.86 4.06 1.65
N THR A 33 5.07 2.82 1.26
CA THR A 33 4.17 2.13 0.32
C THR A 33 2.87 1.71 1.01
N LYS A 34 1.84 1.36 0.22
CA LYS A 34 0.58 0.83 0.75
C LYS A 34 0.81 -0.42 1.61
N GLU A 35 1.73 -1.28 1.19
CA GLU A 35 2.10 -2.52 1.89
C GLU A 35 2.76 -2.22 3.25
N GLN A 36 3.68 -1.25 3.30
CA GLN A 36 4.31 -0.81 4.55
C GLN A 36 3.27 -0.24 5.51
N ARG A 37 2.35 0.60 5.02
CA ARG A 37 1.25 1.13 5.85
C ARG A 37 0.37 0.01 6.40
N LEU A 38 0.06 -1.00 5.59
CA LEU A 38 -0.76 -2.13 6.02
C LEU A 38 -0.03 -2.97 7.08
N ALA A 39 1.27 -3.23 6.89
CA ALA A 39 2.09 -3.92 7.87
C ALA A 39 2.15 -3.15 9.20
N ASP A 40 2.38 -1.83 9.15
CA ASP A 40 2.38 -0.95 10.33
C ASP A 40 1.03 -1.04 11.06
N THR A 41 -0.10 -0.95 10.35
CA THR A 41 -1.42 -1.04 10.97
C THR A 41 -1.70 -2.41 11.61
N GLN A 42 -1.23 -3.50 10.99
CA GLN A 42 -1.38 -4.84 11.57
C GLN A 42 -0.47 -5.04 12.79
N GLU A 43 0.72 -4.45 12.79
CA GLU A 43 1.58 -4.43 13.97
C GLU A 43 0.96 -3.62 15.11
N GLU A 44 0.42 -2.44 14.84
CA GLU A 44 -0.31 -1.65 15.83
C GLU A 44 -1.51 -2.41 16.40
N GLN A 45 -2.31 -3.06 15.55
CA GLN A 45 -3.44 -3.88 16.00
C GLN A 45 -2.98 -5.05 16.89
N ARG A 46 -1.89 -5.74 16.52
CA ARG A 46 -1.31 -6.80 17.36
C ARG A 46 -0.82 -6.27 18.69
N ARG A 47 -0.12 -5.13 18.70
CA ARG A 47 0.34 -4.47 19.94
C ARG A 47 -0.84 -4.05 20.81
N ALA A 48 -1.88 -3.48 20.22
CA ALA A 48 -3.11 -3.10 20.93
C ALA A 48 -3.81 -4.32 21.53
N ALA A 49 -3.98 -5.40 20.76
CA ALA A 49 -4.58 -6.64 21.26
C ALA A 49 -3.75 -7.31 22.37
N LEU A 50 -2.41 -7.26 22.27
CA LEU A 50 -1.52 -7.74 23.33
C LEU A 50 -1.65 -6.90 24.60
N LEU A 51 -1.71 -5.58 24.48
CA LEU A 51 -1.89 -4.68 25.63
C LEU A 51 -3.28 -4.85 26.26
N ASP A 52 -4.31 -5.07 25.45
CA ASP A 52 -5.67 -5.31 25.90
C ASP A 52 -5.79 -6.66 26.63
N GLY A 53 -5.24 -7.74 26.06
CA GLY A 53 -5.19 -9.04 26.72
C GLY A 53 -4.27 -9.09 27.94
N ALA A 54 -3.25 -8.22 28.00
CA ALA A 54 -2.38 -8.05 29.16
C ALA A 54 -2.97 -7.11 30.22
N ARG A 55 -4.06 -6.39 29.90
CA ARG A 55 -4.81 -5.56 30.83
C ARG A 55 -5.58 -6.48 31.76
N ARG A 56 -4.94 -6.85 32.87
CA ARG A 56 -5.69 -7.37 34.02
C ARG A 56 -6.61 -6.26 34.50
N GLU A 57 -7.80 -6.63 34.96
CA GLU A 57 -8.78 -5.80 35.66
C GLU A 57 -8.20 -5.16 36.93
N SER A 58 -7.19 -4.30 36.78
CA SER A 58 -6.61 -3.53 37.88
C SER A 58 -7.22 -2.14 37.88
N GLU A 59 -8.54 -2.08 37.90
CA GLU A 59 -9.39 -0.96 38.31
C GLU A 59 -10.80 -1.58 38.54
N GLU A 60 -10.97 -2.36 39.61
CA GLU A 60 -12.23 -2.51 40.36
C GLU A 60 -11.98 -3.44 41.57
N GLY A 61 -11.46 -2.83 42.63
CA GLY A 61 -11.34 -3.35 43.99
C GLY A 61 -11.21 -2.18 44.94
#